data_AF-A0A6P0XJQ2-F1
#
_entry.id   AF-A0A6P0XJQ2-F1
#
_cell.length_a   1.000
_cell.length_b   1.000
_cell.length_c   1.000
_cell.angle_alpha   90.00
_cell.angle_beta   90.00
_cell.angle_gamma   90.00
#
_symmetry.space_group_name_H-M   'P 1'
#
loop_
_entity.id
_entity.type
_entity.pdbx_description
1 polymer ?
#
loop_
_entity_poly.entity_id
_entity_poly.type
_entity_poly.pdbx_seq_one_letter_code
_entity_poly.pdbx_strand_id
1 'polypeptide(L)' 'MALSTTISASEPVLLEPILAYKLNSMGLVKLDGNKAVLSHQLYRDYFQQTLKLI' A
#
# COMPACT_ATOMS: atom_id res chain seq x y z
N MET A 1 -5.64 -3.20 -7.76
CA MET A 1 -6.45 -2.31 -6.90
C MET A 1 -5.51 -1.63 -5.90
N ALA A 2 -5.63 -0.33 -5.62
CA ALA A 2 -4.62 0.53 -4.94
C ALA A 2 -3.62 -0.16 -3.98
N LEU A 3 -4.10 -0.95 -3.01
CA LEU A 3 -3.23 -1.69 -2.08
C LEU A 3 -2.29 -2.70 -2.78
N SER A 4 -2.78 -3.46 -3.76
CA SER A 4 -1.96 -4.39 -4.54
C SER A 4 -0.83 -3.67 -5.29
N THR A 5 -1.11 -2.47 -5.82
CA THR A 5 -0.10 -1.65 -6.49
C THR A 5 0.99 -1.24 -5.50
N THR A 6 0.63 -0.84 -4.27
CA THR A 6 1.61 -0.51 -3.22
C THR A 6 2.37 -1.75 -2.73
N ILE A 7 1.74 -2.93 -2.71
CA ILE A 7 2.38 -4.22 -2.33
C ILE A 7 3.39 -4.70 -3.38
N SER A 8 3.17 -4.44 -4.66
CA SER A 8 4.10 -4.85 -5.73
C SER A 8 5.19 -3.82 -5.98
N ALA A 9 5.00 -2.57 -5.57
CA ALA A 9 5.96 -1.49 -5.80
C ALA A 9 7.13 -1.52 -4.80
N SER A 10 8.35 -1.34 -5.32
CA SER A 10 9.55 -1.09 -4.53
C SER A 10 9.69 0.37 -4.09
N GLU A 11 8.93 1.27 -4.72
CA GLU A 11 8.96 2.72 -4.49
C GLU A 11 7.59 3.27 -4.06
N PRO A 12 7.53 4.45 -3.42
CA PRO A 12 6.27 5.12 -3.11
C PRO A 12 5.39 5.31 -4.36
N VAL A 13 4.11 4.98 -4.24
CA VAL A 13 3.15 4.99 -5.37
C VAL A 13 2.20 6.17 -5.27
N LEU A 14 2.02 6.93 -6.35
CA LEU A 14 0.94 7.91 -6.43
C LEU A 14 -0.40 7.18 -6.53
N LEU A 15 -1.25 7.34 -5.52
CA LEU A 15 -2.60 6.81 -5.50
C LEU A 15 -3.62 7.93 -5.65
N GLU A 16 -4.83 7.59 -6.07
CA GLU A 16 -5.96 8.50 -6.01
C GLU A 16 -6.16 8.95 -4.54
N PRO A 17 -6.36 10.27 -4.27
CA PRO A 17 -6.36 10.81 -2.91
C PRO A 17 -7.32 10.15 -1.92
N ILE A 18 -8.57 9.83 -2.34
CA ILE A 18 -9.56 9.20 -1.45
C ILE A 18 -9.11 7.79 -1.08
N LEU A 19 -8.58 7.02 -2.04
CA LEU A 19 -8.03 5.70 -1.78
C LEU A 19 -6.78 5.77 -0.88
N ALA A 20 -5.89 6.73 -1.11
CA ALA A 20 -4.69 6.94 -0.30
C ALA A 20 -5.06 7.23 1.17
N TYR A 21 -6.00 8.16 1.38
CA TYR A 21 -6.48 8.53 2.71
C TYR A 21 -7.18 7.36 3.43
N LYS A 22 -8.01 6.60 2.71
CA LYS A 22 -8.70 5.43 3.28
C LYS A 22 -7.71 4.37 3.73
N LEU A 23 -6.72 4.04 2.89
CA LEU A 23 -5.69 3.06 3.24
C LEU A 23 -4.80 3.55 4.40
N ASN A 24 -4.52 4.84 4.46
CA ASN A 24 -3.76 5.43 5.56
C ASN A 24 -4.53 5.39 6.88
N SER A 25 -5.82 5.72 6.85
CA SER A 25 -6.72 5.63 8.02
C SER A 25 -6.85 4.19 8.55
N MET A 26 -6.77 3.19 7.67
CA MET A 26 -6.72 1.77 8.04
C MET A 26 -5.36 1.31 8.56
N GLY A 27 -4.33 2.18 8.55
CA GLY A 27 -2.97 1.86 8.95
C GLY A 27 -2.20 1.00 7.93
N LEU A 28 -2.75 0.74 6.74
CA LEU A 28 -2.15 -0.14 5.73
C LEU A 28 -1.00 0.53 4.98
N VAL A 29 -1.11 1.83 4.75
CA VAL A 29 -0.08 2.65 4.10
C VAL A 29 0.24 3.91 4.91
N LYS A 30 1.44 4.44 4.76
CA LYS A 30 1.85 5.78 5.18
C LYS A 30 1.87 6.69 3.96
N LEU A 31 1.53 7.96 4.15
CA LEU A 31 1.66 8.98 3.12
C LEU A 31 3.05 9.61 3.22
N ASP A 32 3.78 9.60 2.12
CA ASP A 32 5.04 10.30 1.90
C ASP A 32 4.79 11.37 0.82
N GLY A 33 4.51 12.60 1.27
CA GLY A 33 3.95 13.65 0.42
C GLY A 33 2.61 13.21 -0.19
N ASN A 34 2.53 13.19 -1.52
CA ASN A 34 1.35 12.73 -2.26
C ASN A 34 1.40 11.23 -2.65
N LYS A 35 2.42 10.50 -2.20
CA LYS A 35 2.60 9.08 -2.51
C LYS A 35 2.30 8.22 -1.30
N ALA A 36 1.94 6.97 -1.54
CA ALA A 36 1.68 5.96 -0.52
C ALA A 36 2.78 4.92 -0.47
N VAL A 37 3.18 4.54 0.74
CA VAL A 37 4.16 3.48 1.04
C VAL A 37 3.52 2.50 2.02
N LEU A 38 3.79 1.20 1.91
CA LEU A 38 3.32 0.24 2.92
C LEU A 38 3.80 0.64 4.32
N SER A 39 2.90 0.59 5.30
CA SER A 39 3.24 0.98 6.68
C SER A 39 4.30 0.09 7.32
N HIS A 40 4.29 -1.20 6.95
CA HIS A 40 5.15 -2.24 7.49
C HIS A 40 5.51 -3.27 6.41
N GLN A 41 6.76 -3.74 6.43
CA GLN A 41 7.23 -4.79 5.51
C GLN A 41 6.45 -6.10 5.67
N LEU A 42 6.04 -6.45 6.90
CA LEU A 42 5.23 -7.64 7.19
C LEU A 42 3.91 -7.67 6.42
N TYR A 43 3.30 -6.52 6.11
CA TYR A 43 2.10 -6.48 5.29
C TYR A 43 2.38 -6.90 3.85
N ARG A 44 3.56 -6.56 3.32
CA ARG A 44 3.97 -7.03 1.99
C ARG A 44 3.99 -8.55 1.96
N ASP A 45 4.71 -9.16 2.90
CA ASP A 45 4.88 -10.61 2.95
C ASP A 45 3.55 -11.32 3.19
N TYR A 46 2.75 -10.84 4.16
CA TYR A 46 1.43 -11.39 4.46
C TYR A 46 0.49 -11.32 3.25
N PHE A 47 0.34 -10.15 2.61
CA PHE A 47 -0.60 -10.01 1.51
C PHE A 47 -0.11 -10.72 0.23
N GLN A 48 1.19 -10.77 -0.04
CA GLN A 48 1.72 -11.55 -1.15
C GLN A 48 1.41 -13.05 -0.98
N GLN A 49 1.57 -13.58 0.25
CA GLN A 49 1.29 -14.99 0.55
C GLN A 49 -0.22 -15.30 0.60
N THR A 50 -1.02 -14.44 1.25
CA THR A 50 -2.43 -14.71 1.53
C THR A 50 -3.36 -14.32 0.39
N LEU A 51 -3.08 -13.24 -0.34
CA LEU A 51 -3.93 -12.76 -1.44
C LEU A 51 -3.46 -13.27 -2.82
N LYS A 52 -2.37 -14.07 -2.88
CA LYS A 52 -1.75 -14.52 -4.13
C LYS A 52 -1.58 -13.37 -5.13
N LEU A 53 -1.05 -12.24 -4.66
CA LEU A 53 -0.86 -11.04 -5.48
C LEU A 53 0.35 -11.14 -6.41
N ILE A 54 0.60 -12.35 -6.94
CA ILE A 54 1.62 -12.66 -7.95
C ILE A 54 0.94 -13.51 -9.02
#